data_AF-A0A973KM49-F1
#
_entry.id   AF-A0A973KM49-F1
#
_cell.length_a   1.000
_cell.length_b   1.000
_cell.length_c   1.000
_cell.angle_alpha   90.00
_cell.angle_beta   90.00
_cell.angle_gamma   90.00
#
_symmetry.space_group_name_H-M   'P 1'
#
loop_
_entity.id
_entity.type
_entity.pdbx_description
1 polymer ?
#
loop_
_entity_poly.entity_id
_entity_poly.type
_entity_poly.pdbx_seq_one_letter_code
_entity_poly.pdbx_strand_id
1 'polypeptide(L)'
;MTAQPAKHTADFDDFYAATAKRTVAVVFAVTGDLGEAEDAVQEAYARAWTRWAALTAEGDPAPWVRTVALRLAVSTWRKARNRMRAHFRHGP
;
A
#
# COMPACT_ATOMS: atom_id res chain seq x y z
N MET A 1 -20.37 -6.09 -24.79
CA MET A 1 -20.76 -5.39 -23.54
C MET A 1 -19.48 -4.92 -22.85
N THR A 2 -18.82 -3.91 -23.42
CA THR A 2 -17.56 -3.34 -22.91
C THR A 2 -17.88 -2.37 -21.79
N ALA A 3 -17.58 -2.75 -20.55
CA ALA A 3 -17.62 -1.81 -19.44
C ALA A 3 -16.65 -0.64 -19.74
N GLN A 4 -17.14 0.58 -19.52
CA GLN A 4 -16.53 1.83 -19.93
C GLN A 4 -15.21 2.07 -19.18
N PRO A 5 -14.05 2.23 -19.87
CA PRO A 5 -12.78 2.49 -19.19
C PRO A 5 -12.82 3.77 -18.34
N ALA A 6 -13.56 4.79 -18.79
CA ALA A 6 -13.70 6.06 -18.06
C ALA A 6 -14.40 5.91 -16.70
N LYS A 7 -15.39 5.01 -16.57
CA LYS A 7 -16.06 4.77 -15.29
C LYS A 7 -15.13 4.06 -14.31
N HIS A 8 -14.34 3.11 -14.81
CA HIS A 8 -13.37 2.35 -14.01
C HIS A 8 -12.28 3.25 -13.43
N THR A 9 -11.81 4.22 -14.22
CA THR A 9 -10.90 5.28 -13.76
C THR A 9 -11.54 6.16 -12.69
N ALA A 10 -12.74 6.69 -12.93
CA ALA A 10 -13.42 7.55 -11.98
C ALA A 10 -13.71 6.85 -10.63
N ASP A 11 -14.19 5.60 -10.69
CA ASP A 11 -14.47 4.80 -9.49
C ASP A 11 -13.19 4.56 -8.66
N PHE A 12 -12.04 4.36 -9.32
CA PHE A 12 -10.75 4.23 -8.64
C PHE A 12 -10.26 5.54 -8.05
N ASP A 13 -10.39 6.66 -8.79
CA ASP A 13 -9.95 7.97 -8.34
C ASP A 13 -10.71 8.41 -7.08
N ASP A 14 -12.03 8.20 -7.06
CA ASP A 14 -12.88 8.47 -5.89
C ASP A 14 -12.47 7.59 -4.70
N PHE A 15 -12.21 6.30 -4.94
CA PHE A 15 -11.71 5.39 -3.93
C PHE A 15 -10.35 5.84 -3.37
N TYR A 16 -9.41 6.19 -4.24
CA TYR A 16 -8.07 6.67 -3.87
C TYR A 16 -8.18 7.93 -3.01
N ALA A 17 -8.91 8.94 -3.49
CA ALA A 17 -9.10 10.21 -2.79
C ALA A 17 -9.74 10.03 -1.40
N ALA A 18 -10.72 9.12 -1.29
CA ALA A 18 -11.42 8.85 -0.04
C ALA A 18 -10.57 8.08 0.99
N THR A 19 -9.62 7.25 0.55
CA THR A 19 -9.00 6.25 1.43
C THR A 19 -7.49 6.41 1.63
N ALA A 20 -6.74 6.99 0.68
CA ALA A 20 -5.28 6.97 0.68
C ALA A 20 -4.66 7.59 1.94
N LYS A 21 -5.10 8.81 2.32
CA LYS A 21 -4.58 9.52 3.50
C LYS A 21 -4.77 8.72 4.80
N ARG A 22 -5.95 8.10 4.97
CA ARG A 22 -6.24 7.30 6.16
C ARG A 22 -5.40 6.01 6.16
N THR A 23 -5.15 5.43 5.00
CA THR A 23 -4.27 4.24 4.88
C THR A 23 -2.84 4.59 5.24
N VAL A 24 -2.30 5.73 4.79
CA VAL A 24 -0.96 6.22 5.20
C VAL A 24 -0.90 6.38 6.72
N ALA A 25 -1.86 7.06 7.33
CA ALA A 25 -1.89 7.25 8.78
C ALA A 25 -1.86 5.93 9.57
N VAL A 26 -2.56 4.89 9.07
CA VAL A 26 -2.58 3.57 9.71
C VAL A 26 -1.24 2.84 9.56
N VAL A 27 -0.64 2.87 8.37
CA VAL A 27 0.67 2.24 8.16
C VAL A 27 1.73 2.95 8.99
N PHE A 28 1.73 4.29 9.00
CA PHE A 28 2.61 5.11 9.83
C PHE A 28 2.47 4.79 11.32
N ALA A 29 1.24 4.65 11.84
CA ALA A 29 1.03 4.28 13.23
C ALA A 29 1.64 2.91 13.60
N VAL A 30 1.80 2.01 12.63
CA VAL A 30 2.41 0.69 12.83
C VAL A 30 3.92 0.72 12.66
N THR A 31 4.46 1.50 11.72
CA THR A 31 5.89 1.49 11.38
C THR A 31 6.70 2.58 12.08
N GLY A 32 6.08 3.70 12.44
CA GLY A 32 6.75 4.90 12.95
C GLY A 32 7.56 5.66 11.90
N ASP A 33 7.48 5.28 10.62
CA ASP A 33 8.22 5.87 9.51
C ASP A 33 7.23 6.33 8.43
N LEU A 34 7.17 7.64 8.19
CA LEU A 34 6.22 8.25 7.25
C LEU A 34 6.59 7.97 5.80
N GLY A 35 7.89 7.99 5.44
CA GLY A 35 8.32 7.74 4.07
C GLY A 35 8.03 6.30 3.66
N GLU A 36 8.37 5.34 4.52
CA GLU A 36 8.05 3.93 4.30
C GLU A 36 6.53 3.68 4.26
N ALA A 37 5.75 4.44 5.04
CA ALA A 37 4.29 4.35 4.99
C ALA A 37 3.72 4.87 3.67
N GLU A 38 4.19 6.02 3.18
CA GLU A 38 3.78 6.59 1.91
C GLU A 38 4.14 5.69 0.74
N ASP A 39 5.38 5.19 0.68
CA ASP A 39 5.86 4.28 -0.37
C ASP A 39 5.05 2.98 -0.40
N ALA A 40 4.83 2.37 0.77
CA ALA A 40 4.07 1.13 0.86
C ALA A 40 2.61 1.31 0.44
N VAL A 41 2.00 2.45 0.78
CA VAL A 41 0.63 2.77 0.38
C VAL A 41 0.55 3.04 -1.11
N GLN A 42 1.45 3.85 -1.67
CA GLN A 42 1.49 4.13 -3.11
C GLN A 42 1.61 2.84 -3.93
N GLU A 43 2.54 1.96 -3.56
CA GLU A 43 2.69 0.65 -4.21
C GLU A 43 1.44 -0.22 -4.06
N ALA A 44 0.76 -0.19 -2.90
CA ALA A 44 -0.48 -0.92 -2.71
C ALA A 44 -1.60 -0.43 -3.65
N TYR A 45 -1.75 0.89 -3.84
CA TYR A 45 -2.71 1.45 -4.79
C TYR A 45 -2.32 1.18 -6.25
N ALA A 46 -1.02 1.23 -6.59
CA ALA A 46 -0.55 0.85 -7.92
C ALA A 46 -0.92 -0.60 -8.26
N ARG A 47 -0.77 -1.51 -7.29
CA ARG A 47 -1.23 -2.91 -7.45
C ARG A 47 -2.74 -3.02 -7.51
N ALA A 48 -3.47 -2.24 -6.71
CA ALA A 48 -4.93 -2.21 -6.74
C ALA A 48 -5.44 -1.77 -8.12
N TRP A 49 -4.84 -0.75 -8.73
CA TRP A 49 -5.18 -0.27 -10.07
C TRP A 49 -5.13 -1.40 -11.11
N THR A 50 -4.04 -2.17 -11.13
CA THR A 50 -3.89 -3.31 -12.05
C THR A 50 -4.90 -4.44 -11.83
N ARG A 51 -5.55 -4.50 -10.66
CA ARG A 51 -6.49 -5.56 -10.27
C ARG A 51 -7.90 -5.01 -10.03
N TRP A 52 -8.15 -3.76 -10.37
CA TRP A 52 -9.29 -3.00 -9.85
C TRP A 52 -10.62 -3.67 -10.18
N ALA A 53 -10.80 -4.14 -11.42
CA ALA A 53 -12.02 -4.83 -11.84
C ALA A 53 -12.32 -6.10 -11.02
N ALA A 54 -11.28 -6.87 -10.67
CA ALA A 54 -11.45 -8.08 -9.87
C ALA A 54 -11.79 -7.72 -8.41
N LEU A 55 -11.05 -6.78 -7.82
CA LEU A 55 -11.26 -6.35 -6.44
C LEU A 55 -12.67 -5.82 -6.21
N THR A 56 -13.17 -4.97 -7.12
CA THR A 56 -14.53 -4.42 -7.01
C THR A 56 -15.62 -5.47 -7.27
N ALA A 57 -15.33 -6.50 -8.08
CA ALA A 57 -16.25 -7.61 -8.29
C ALA A 57 -16.32 -8.54 -7.08
N GLU A 58 -15.21 -8.68 -6.33
CA GLU A 58 -15.11 -9.46 -5.10
C GLU A 58 -15.68 -8.72 -3.87
N GLY A 59 -15.76 -7.38 -3.90
CA GLY A 59 -16.39 -6.58 -2.85
C GLY A 59 -15.66 -5.27 -2.57
N ASP A 60 -15.50 -4.93 -1.29
CA ASP A 60 -14.76 -3.74 -0.84
C ASP A 60 -13.24 -3.92 -1.05
N PRO A 61 -12.58 -3.07 -1.85
CA PRO A 61 -11.13 -3.13 -2.06
C PRO A 61 -10.29 -2.60 -0.88
N ALA A 62 -10.87 -1.82 0.05
CA ALA A 62 -10.12 -1.14 1.12
C ALA A 62 -9.36 -2.10 2.07
N PRO A 63 -9.93 -3.22 2.54
CA PRO A 63 -9.22 -4.19 3.37
C PRO A 63 -8.02 -4.82 2.65
N TRP A 64 -8.15 -5.10 1.36
CA TRP A 64 -7.07 -5.64 0.53
C TRP A 64 -5.92 -4.65 0.42
N VAL A 65 -6.21 -3.38 0.10
CA VAL A 65 -5.19 -2.31 -0.01
C VAL A 65 -4.44 -2.13 1.30
N ARG A 66 -5.15 -2.02 2.43
CA ARG A 66 -4.52 -1.93 3.76
C ARG A 66 -3.62 -3.12 4.06
N THR A 67 -4.07 -4.34 3.74
CA THR A 67 -3.29 -5.55 3.95
C THR A 67 -2.01 -5.54 3.14
N VAL A 68 -2.08 -5.15 1.87
CA VAL A 68 -0.90 -5.05 0.99
C VAL A 68 0.06 -3.99 1.51
N ALA A 69 -0.42 -2.80 1.85
CA ALA A 69 0.41 -1.71 2.36
C ALA A 69 1.13 -2.10 3.66
N LEU A 70 0.42 -2.69 4.64
CA LEU A 70 1.03 -3.16 5.88
C LEU A 70 2.09 -4.25 5.64
N ARG A 71 1.85 -5.19 4.72
CA ARG A 71 2.83 -6.23 4.37
C ARG A 71 4.08 -5.66 3.74
N LEU A 72 3.95 -4.68 2.85
CA LEU A 72 5.06 -3.98 2.21
C LEU A 72 5.89 -3.26 3.27
N ALA A 73 5.26 -2.44 4.10
CA ALA A 73 5.94 -1.63 5.11
C ALA A 73 6.69 -2.50 6.15
N VAL A 74 6.05 -3.58 6.65
CA VAL A 74 6.69 -4.52 7.59
C VAL A 74 7.85 -5.27 6.93
N SER A 75 7.76 -5.59 5.63
CA SER A 75 8.87 -6.23 4.90
C SER A 75 10.09 -5.31 4.82
N THR A 76 9.88 -4.03 4.50
CA THR A 76 10.98 -3.07 4.38
C THR A 76 11.59 -2.72 5.74
N TRP A 77 10.78 -2.50 6.77
CA TRP A 77 11.26 -2.28 8.14
C TRP A 77 12.12 -3.44 8.66
N ARG A 78 11.70 -4.70 8.44
CA ARG A 78 12.52 -5.87 8.80
C ARG A 78 13.86 -5.89 8.06
N LYS A 79 13.90 -5.53 6.78
CA LYS A 79 15.14 -5.44 6.00
C LYS A 79 16.05 -4.33 6.53
N ALA A 80 15.51 -3.14 6.82
CA ALA A 80 16.27 -2.05 7.41
C ALA A 80 16.90 -2.44 8.76
N ARG A 81 16.10 -3.08 9.64
CA ARG A 81 16.60 -3.59 10.93
C ARG A 81 17.68 -4.65 10.77
N ASN A 82 17.52 -5.56 9.80
CA ASN A 82 18.51 -6.59 9.52
C ASN A 82 19.80 -6.00 8.97
N ARG A 83 19.73 -4.99 8.08
CA ARG A 83 20.90 -4.26 7.58
C ARG A 83 21.64 -3.53 8.69
N MET A 84 20.93 -2.84 9.58
CA MET A 84 21.54 -2.22 10.78
C MET A 84 22.25 -3.27 11.63
N ARG A 85 21.59 -4.38 11.96
CA ARG A 85 22.19 -5.48 12.73
C ARG A 85 23.42 -6.11 12.05
N ALA A 86 23.41 -6.23 10.73
CA ALA A 86 24.57 -6.71 9.97
C ALA A 86 25.73 -5.72 10.01
N HIS A 87 25.46 -4.41 9.87
CA HIS A 87 26.48 -3.37 10.02
C HIS A 87 27.10 -3.39 11.42
N PHE A 88 26.30 -3.57 12.47
CA PHE A 88 26.80 -3.72 13.84
C PHE A 88 27.61 -5.02 14.08
N ARG A 89 27.42 -6.07 13.25
CA ARG A 89 28.17 -7.33 13.37
C ARG A 89 29.50 -7.36 12.61
N HIS A 90 29.66 -6.52 11.60
CA HIS A 90 30.83 -6.58 10.73
C HIS A 90 31.88 -5.48 10.97
N GLY A 91 31.58 -4.46 11.79
CA GLY A 91 32.55 -3.42 12.21
C GLY A 91 33.14 -2.58 11.07
N PRO A 92 33.74 -1.40 11.34
CA PRO A 92 34.68 -0.76 10.42
C PRO A 92 36.04 -1.49 10.40
#